data_AF-A0A4S8N4V0-F1
#
_entry.id   AF-A0A4S8N4V0-F1
#
_cell.length_a   1.000
_cell.length_b   1.000
_cell.length_c   1.000
_cell.angle_alpha   90.00
_cell.angle_beta   90.00
_cell.angle_gamma   90.00
#
_symmetry.space_group_name_H-M   'P 1'
#
loop_
_entity.id
_entity.type
_entity.pdbx_description
1 polymer ?
#
loop_
_entity_poly.entity_id
_entity_poly.type
_entity_poly.pdbx_seq_one_letter_code
_entity_poly.pdbx_strand_id
1 'polypeptide(L)' 'MRAVVRRHRDWFRETLTALATAAGSPDPGATAAGLVLLRDAMLVGSYLDGGDVAASFRATARTVAGLSAQ' A
#
# COMPACT_ATOMS: atom_id res chain seq x y z
N MET A 1 -16.75 11.75 -12.18
CA MET A 1 -16.28 10.52 -11.50
C MET A 1 -14.78 10.27 -11.66
N ARG A 2 -14.24 10.15 -12.88
CA ARG A 2 -12.80 9.84 -13.12
C ARG A 2 -11.80 10.81 -12.46
N ALA A 3 -12.09 12.12 -12.47
CA ALA A 3 -11.24 13.13 -11.85
C ALA A 3 -11.17 13.00 -10.32
N VAL A 4 -12.30 12.70 -9.67
CA VAL A 4 -12.38 12.49 -8.21
C VAL A 4 -11.58 11.25 -7.80
N VAL A 5 -11.73 10.15 -8.55
CA VAL A 5 -10.96 8.91 -8.31
C VAL A 5 -9.47 9.17 -8.45
N ARG A 6 -9.05 9.89 -9.50
CA ARG A 6 -7.65 10.26 -9.70
C ARG A 6 -7.12 11.08 -8.52
N ARG A 7 -7.83 12.15 -8.13
CA ARG A 7 -7.42 12.99 -7.01
C ARG A 7 -7.30 12.21 -5.70
N HIS A 8 -8.20 11.28 -5.43
CA HIS A 8 -8.10 10.42 -4.26
C HIS A 8 -6.86 9.50 -4.31
N ARG A 9 -6.57 8.90 -5.48
CA ARG A 9 -5.37 8.06 -5.65
C ARG A 9 -4.08 8.87 -5.49
N ASP A 10 -4.05 10.08 -6.03
CA ASP A 10 -2.90 10.98 -5.92
C ASP A 10 -2.66 11.36 -4.46
N TRP A 11 -3.71 11.81 -3.75
CA TRP A 11 -3.65 12.11 -2.32
C TRP A 11 -3.18 10.92 -1.48
N PHE A 12 -3.69 9.72 -1.76
CA PHE A 12 -3.33 8.52 -1.01
C PHE A 12 -1.85 8.15 -1.21
N ARG A 13 -1.36 8.24 -2.46
CA ARG A 13 0.05 8.02 -2.76
C ARG A 13 0.94 9.06 -2.09
N GLU A 14 0.61 10.34 -2.19
CA GLU A 14 1.34 11.43 -1.53
C GLU A 14 1.42 11.23 -0.01
N THR A 15 0.29 10.83 0.61
CA THR A 15 0.23 10.54 2.04
C THR A 15 1.18 9.40 2.43
N LEU A 16 1.19 8.31 1.67
CA LEU A 16 2.08 7.18 1.91
C LEU A 16 3.56 7.55 1.67
N THR A 17 3.85 8.38 0.67
CA THR A 17 5.21 8.89 0.43
C THR A 17 5.66 9.75 1.61
N ALA A 18 4.82 10.64 2.13
CA ALA A 18 5.15 11.46 3.30
C ALA A 18 5.45 10.60 4.54
N LEU A 19 4.64 9.56 4.78
CA LEU A 19 4.86 8.60 5.87
C LEU A 19 6.16 7.80 5.70
N ALA A 20 6.43 7.30 4.49
CA ALA A 20 7.65 6.56 4.20
C ALA A 20 8.91 7.45 4.35
N THR A 21 8.83 8.72 3.95
CA THR A 21 9.89 9.72 4.19
C THR A 21 10.11 9.93 5.68
N ALA A 22 9.04 10.15 6.46
CA ALA A 22 9.13 10.34 7.91
C ALA A 22 9.69 9.10 8.63
N ALA A 23 9.44 7.91 8.10
CA ALA A 23 9.97 6.64 8.60
C ALA A 23 11.43 6.36 8.16
N GLY A 24 12.05 7.23 7.36
CA GLY A 24 13.42 7.04 6.87
C GLY A 24 13.56 5.95 5.81
N SER A 25 12.50 5.67 5.04
CA SER A 25 12.60 4.72 3.93
C SER A 25 13.70 5.15 2.95
N PRO A 26 14.56 4.22 2.47
CA PRO A 26 15.58 4.52 1.47
C PRO A 26 15.00 5.02 0.13
N ASP A 27 13.81 4.56 -0.22
CA ASP A 27 13.05 5.01 -1.39
C ASP A 27 11.56 5.18 -1.03
N PRO A 28 11.17 6.36 -0.50
CA PRO A 28 9.79 6.64 -0.10
C PRO A 28 8.79 6.54 -1.26
N GLY A 29 9.24 6.85 -2.49
CA GLY A 29 8.41 6.79 -3.69
C GLY A 29 8.07 5.35 -4.06
N ALA A 30 9.06 4.46 -4.06
CA ALA A 30 8.88 3.04 -4.32
C ALA A 30 8.08 2.35 -3.21
N THR A 31 8.37 2.64 -1.92
CA THR A 31 7.59 2.11 -0.79
C THR A 31 6.11 2.47 -0.92
N ALA A 32 5.79 3.74 -1.17
CA ALA A 32 4.41 4.19 -1.35
C ALA A 32 3.73 3.52 -2.55
N ALA A 33 4.43 3.42 -3.69
CA ALA A 33 3.90 2.76 -4.88
C ALA A 33 3.56 1.28 -4.63
N GLY A 34 4.45 0.56 -3.92
CA GLY A 34 4.22 -0.83 -3.53
C GLY A 34 3.03 -1.01 -2.59
N LEU A 35 2.86 -0.12 -1.61
CA LEU A 35 1.71 -0.15 -0.70
C LEU A 35 0.37 0.15 -1.42
N VAL A 36 0.37 1.08 -2.38
CA VAL A 36 -0.81 1.35 -3.22
C VAL A 36 -1.18 0.11 -4.05
N LEU A 37 -0.18 -0.54 -4.66
CA LEU A 37 -0.39 -1.77 -5.42
C LEU A 37 -0.97 -2.89 -4.54
N LEU A 38 -0.42 -3.10 -3.34
CA LEU A 38 -0.91 -4.11 -2.40
C LEU A 38 -2.34 -3.82 -1.94
N ARG A 39 -2.70 -2.54 -1.73
CA ARG A 39 -4.07 -2.14 -1.41
C ARG A 39 -5.05 -2.49 -2.54
N ASP A 40 -4.65 -2.24 -3.79
CA ASP A 40 -5.48 -2.59 -4.96
C ASP A 40 -5.62 -4.11 -5.09
N ALA A 41 -4.53 -4.87 -4.86
CA ALA A 41 -4.57 -6.32 -4.85
C ALA A 41 -5.43 -6.89 -3.71
N MET A 42 -5.40 -6.31 -2.52
CA MET A 42 -6.22 -6.74 -1.38
C MET A 42 -7.72 -6.55 -1.64
N LEU A 43 -8.11 -5.45 -2.28
CA LEU A 43 -9.50 -5.22 -2.70
C LEU A 43 -10.00 -6.33 -3.62
N VAL A 44 -9.23 -6.68 -4.65
CA VAL A 44 -9.60 -7.75 -5.59
C VAL A 44 -9.53 -9.13 -4.93
N GLY A 45 -8.45 -9.42 -4.20
CA GLY A 45 -8.25 -10.69 -3.52
C GLY A 45 -9.33 -10.97 -2.48
N SER A 46 -9.74 -9.97 -1.70
CA SER A 46 -10.84 -10.15 -0.72
C SER A 46 -12.18 -10.46 -1.36
N TYR A 47 -12.40 -10.03 -2.60
CA TYR A 47 -13.59 -10.37 -3.36
C TYR A 47 -13.53 -11.82 -3.91
N LEU A 48 -12.34 -12.31 -4.25
CA LEU A 48 -12.14 -13.65 -4.83
C LEU A 48 -11.98 -14.74 -3.77
N ASP A 49 -11.11 -14.52 -2.80
CA ASP A 49 -10.63 -15.51 -1.83
C ASP A 49 -11.12 -15.22 -0.40
N GLY A 50 -11.89 -14.15 -0.20
CA GLY A 50 -12.46 -13.80 1.11
C GLY A 50 -11.43 -13.30 2.13
N GLY A 51 -11.65 -13.66 3.40
CA GLY A 51 -10.89 -13.13 4.55
C GLY A 51 -9.41 -13.55 4.62
N ASP A 52 -9.03 -14.60 3.89
CA ASP A 52 -7.69 -15.21 3.97
C ASP A 52 -6.58 -14.29 3.40
N VAL A 53 -6.93 -13.37 2.49
CA VAL A 53 -5.97 -12.45 1.85
C VAL A 53 -5.38 -11.43 2.84
N ALA A 54 -6.08 -11.14 3.94
CA ALA A 54 -5.66 -10.13 4.90
C ALA A 54 -4.33 -10.49 5.60
N ALA A 55 -4.08 -11.78 5.83
CA ALA A 55 -2.83 -12.24 6.43
C ALA A 55 -1.64 -12.00 5.48
N SER A 56 -1.76 -12.45 4.24
CA SER A 56 -0.75 -12.25 3.19
C SER A 56 -0.50 -10.77 2.91
N PHE A 57 -1.56 -9.96 2.81
CA PHE A 57 -1.44 -8.51 2.66
C PHE A 57 -0.59 -7.89 3.78
N ARG A 58 -0.88 -8.20 5.05
CA ARG A 58 -0.13 -7.64 6.18
C ARG A 58 1.33 -8.07 6.15
N ALA A 59 1.60 -9.35 5.89
CA ALA A 59 2.96 -9.87 5.81
C ALA A 59 3.76 -9.15 4.70
N THR A 60 3.21 -9.07 3.49
CA THR A 60 3.89 -8.42 2.36
C THR A 60 4.01 -6.91 2.55
N ALA A 61 2.99 -6.24 3.11
CA ALA A 61 3.04 -4.80 3.38
C ALA A 61 4.14 -4.43 4.37
N ARG A 62 4.36 -5.26 5.41
CA ARG A 62 5.49 -5.08 6.34
C ARG A 62 6.83 -5.15 5.62
N THR A 63 7.03 -6.16 4.77
CA THR A 63 8.24 -6.28 3.96
C THR A 63 8.46 -5.07 3.05
N VAL A 64 7.42 -4.62 2.33
CA VAL A 64 7.49 -3.43 1.46
C VAL A 64 7.80 -2.15 2.25
N ALA A 65 7.28 -2.05 3.47
CA ALA A 65 7.54 -0.93 4.37
C ALA A 65 8.92 -1.01 5.06
N GLY A 66 9.73 -2.04 4.80
CA GLY A 66 11.01 -2.25 5.47
C GLY A 66 10.87 -2.64 6.95
N LEU A 67 9.65 -3.02 7.38
CA LEU A 67 9.37 -3.51 8.72
C LEU A 67 9.62 -5.02 8.70
N SER A 68 10.68 -5.48 9.35
CA SER A 68 10.99 -6.91 9.43
C SER A 68 9.78 -7.74 9.85
N ALA A 69 9.60 -8.92 9.24
CA ALA A 69 8.75 -9.96 9.79
C ALA A 69 9.43 -10.43 11.09
N GLN A 70 8.78 -10.19 12.23
CA GLN A 70 9.01 -10.98 13.43
C GLN A 70 8.06 -12.16 13.37
#